data_AF-A0AAU5L9D6-F1
#
_entry.id   AF-A0AAU5L9D6-F1
#
_cell.length_a   1.000
_cell.length_b   1.000
_cell.length_c   1.000
_cell.angle_alpha   90.00
_cell.angle_beta   90.00
_cell.angle_gamma   90.00
#
_symmetry.space_group_name_H-M   'P 1'
#
loop_
_entity.id
_entity.type
_entity.pdbx_description
1 polymer ?
#
loop_
_entity_poly.entity_id
_entity_poly.type
_entity_poly.pdbx_seq_one_letter_code
_entity_poly.pdbx_strand_id
1 'polypeptide(L)'
;MDMRVEILGLITEAEEQLGTAGWDLTPRDRALAREVAAGLGVVGPEGGRADAVEPQRLERLREALAVLAIGLARTHGRLAWFLAGCSAALSPVLHWRALPAGDGPTFNTVVPTAEQFTQAEEAVRRLASMLARISA
;
A
#
# COMPACT_ATOMS: atom_id res chain seq x y z
N MET A 1 -12.71 4.62 8.04
CA MET A 1 -11.67 3.58 8.09
C MET A 1 -10.36 4.29 7.84
N ASP A 2 -9.50 4.39 8.86
CA ASP A 2 -8.22 5.10 8.76
C ASP A 2 -7.17 4.09 8.25
N MET A 3 -6.92 4.13 6.93
CA MET A 3 -6.00 3.20 6.26
C MET A 3 -4.59 3.27 6.84
N ARG A 4 -4.18 4.45 7.33
CA ARG A 4 -2.87 4.64 7.95
C ARG A 4 -2.81 3.90 9.28
N VAL A 5 -3.85 3.99 10.12
CA VAL A 5 -3.91 3.26 11.40
C VAL A 5 -3.88 1.75 11.18
N GLU A 6 -4.59 1.24 10.18
CA GLU A 6 -4.61 -0.20 9.89
C GLU A 6 -3.27 -0.71 9.37
N ILE A 7 -2.66 0.01 8.43
CA ILE A 7 -1.33 -0.33 7.93
C ILE A 7 -0.29 -0.25 9.04
N LEU A 8 -0.40 0.73 9.95
CA LEU A 8 0.46 0.80 11.13
C LEU A 8 0.29 -0.42 12.04
N GLY A 9 -0.95 -0.84 12.31
CA GLY A 9 -1.21 -2.05 13.09
C GLY A 9 -0.58 -3.29 12.46
N LEU A 10 -0.73 -3.47 11.15
CA LEU A 10 -0.11 -4.57 10.41
C LEU A 10 1.43 -4.52 10.43
N ILE A 11 2.01 -3.32 10.32
CA ILE A 11 3.46 -3.14 10.41
C ILE A 11 3.96 -3.51 11.81
N THR A 12 3.27 -3.06 12.87
CA THR A 12 3.63 -3.40 14.25
C THR A 12 3.56 -4.90 14.48
N GLU A 13 2.49 -5.56 14.05
CA GLU A 13 2.39 -7.02 14.15
C GLU A 13 3.51 -7.74 13.38
N ALA A 14 3.82 -7.28 12.16
CA ALA A 14 4.92 -7.81 11.38
C ALA A 14 6.28 -7.67 12.09
N GLU A 15 6.56 -6.50 12.68
CA GLU A 15 7.78 -6.26 13.46
C GLU A 15 7.87 -7.17 14.68
N GLU A 16 6.78 -7.37 15.42
CA GLU A 16 6.71 -8.27 16.56
C GLU A 16 6.98 -9.73 16.15
N GLN A 17 6.39 -10.19 15.05
CA GLN A 17 6.60 -11.55 14.55
C GLN A 17 8.04 -11.79 14.07
N LEU A 18 8.70 -10.75 13.53
CA LEU A 18 10.12 -10.81 13.15
C LEU A 18 11.04 -10.82 14.38
N GLY A 19 10.73 -10.01 15.40
CA GLY A 19 11.51 -9.91 16.63
C GLY A 19 11.43 -11.16 17.52
N THR A 20 10.31 -11.89 17.46
CA THR A 20 10.08 -13.11 18.26
C THR A 20 10.52 -14.41 17.56
N ALA A 21 11.23 -14.31 16.42
CA ALA A 21 11.59 -15.43 15.56
C ALA A 21 10.40 -16.27 15.05
N GLY A 22 9.16 -15.76 15.19
CA GLY A 22 8.00 -16.41 14.60
C GLY A 22 8.09 -16.40 13.08
N TRP A 23 8.55 -15.29 12.49
CA TRP A 23 8.68 -15.13 11.05
C TRP A 23 10.15 -15.23 10.62
N ASP A 24 10.53 -16.40 10.11
CA ASP A 24 11.81 -16.58 9.43
C ASP A 24 11.71 -16.12 7.97
N LEU A 25 12.41 -15.02 7.63
CA LEU A 25 12.43 -14.46 6.28
C LEU A 25 13.47 -15.18 5.43
N THR A 26 12.99 -15.98 4.48
CA THR A 26 13.85 -16.65 3.52
C THR A 26 14.56 -15.64 2.60
N PRO A 27 15.69 -16.00 1.98
CA PRO A 27 16.34 -15.14 0.99
C PRO A 27 15.41 -14.74 -0.16
N ARG A 28 14.47 -15.62 -0.55
CA ARG A 28 13.45 -15.33 -1.57
C ARG A 28 12.45 -14.28 -1.09
N ASP A 29 12.01 -14.38 0.17
CA ASP A 29 11.09 -13.40 0.76
C ASP A 29 11.75 -12.02 0.86
N ARG A 30 13.02 -11.96 1.25
CA ARG A 30 13.79 -10.70 1.27
C ARG A 30 13.93 -10.09 -0.11
N ALA A 31 14.27 -10.90 -1.12
CA ALA A 31 14.35 -10.43 -2.50
C ALA A 31 13.02 -9.87 -2.99
N LEU A 32 11.91 -10.58 -2.74
CA LEU A 32 10.58 -10.11 -3.11
C LEU A 32 10.17 -8.85 -2.34
N ALA A 33 10.44 -8.79 -1.03
CA ALA A 33 10.17 -7.60 -0.23
C ALA A 33 10.93 -6.38 -0.77
N ARG A 34 12.17 -6.56 -1.24
CA ARG A 34 12.95 -5.51 -1.90
C ARG A 34 12.32 -5.05 -3.22
N GLU A 35 11.89 -5.99 -4.06
CA GLU A 35 11.22 -5.69 -5.32
C GLU A 35 9.91 -4.92 -5.10
N VAL A 36 9.09 -5.36 -4.13
CA VAL A 36 7.85 -4.67 -3.76
C VAL A 36 8.17 -3.29 -3.19
N ALA A 37 9.15 -3.16 -2.28
CA ALA A 37 9.56 -1.87 -1.73
C ALA A 37 10.00 -0.88 -2.82
N ALA A 38 10.79 -1.36 -3.80
CA ALA A 38 11.22 -0.55 -4.93
C ALA A 38 10.03 -0.10 -5.79
N GLY A 39 9.09 -1.00 -6.09
CA GLY A 39 7.86 -0.67 -6.82
C GLY A 39 7.02 0.37 -6.08
N LEU A 40 6.85 0.24 -4.77
CA LEU A 40 6.14 1.24 -3.96
C LEU A 40 6.88 2.58 -3.86
N GLY A 41 8.23 2.55 -3.87
CA GLY A 41 9.07 3.74 -3.82
C GLY A 41 8.98 4.61 -5.08
N VAL A 42 8.79 4.00 -6.26
CA VAL A 42 8.55 4.72 -7.53
C VAL A 42 7.17 5.38 -7.55
N VAL A 43 6.21 4.76 -6.86
CA VAL A 43 4.82 5.22 -6.79
C VAL A 43 4.61 6.32 -5.74
N GLY A 44 5.43 6.34 -4.68
CA GLY A 44 5.46 7.42 -3.71
C GLY A 44 6.09 8.69 -4.32
N PRO A 45 5.50 9.88 -4.14
CA PRO A 45 6.19 11.10 -4.57
C PRO A 45 7.47 11.22 -3.74
N GLU A 46 8.62 11.36 -4.39
CA GLU A 46 9.79 11.96 -3.76
C GLU A 46 9.35 13.35 -3.26
N GLY A 47 9.12 13.45 -1.94
CA GLY A 47 8.78 14.70 -1.27
C GLY A 47 7.60 15.44 -1.91
N GLY A 48 6.37 14.99 -1.61
CA GLY A 48 5.17 15.84 -1.62
C GLY A 48 5.18 16.99 -2.63
N ARG A 49 5.14 16.72 -3.93
CA ARG A 49 4.57 17.71 -4.84
C ARG A 49 3.10 17.85 -4.44
N ALA A 50 2.85 18.81 -3.57
CA ALA A 50 1.53 19.30 -3.19
C ALA A 50 0.70 19.76 -4.41
N ASP A 51 1.34 19.81 -5.59
CA ASP A 51 0.77 20.22 -6.87
C ASP A 51 0.21 19.06 -7.71
N ALA A 52 0.32 17.79 -7.27
CA ALA A 52 -0.26 16.68 -8.02
C ALA A 52 -1.80 16.77 -7.97
N VAL A 53 -2.44 16.90 -9.13
CA VAL A 53 -3.91 16.91 -9.20
C VAL A 53 -4.47 15.52 -8.87
N GLU A 54 -5.72 15.48 -8.39
CA GLU A 54 -6.34 14.25 -7.82
C GLU A 54 -6.27 13.02 -8.74
N PRO A 55 -6.42 13.14 -10.08
CA PRO A 55 -6.26 12.00 -10.98
C PRO A 55 -4.89 11.31 -10.87
N GLN A 56 -3.77 12.05 -10.83
CA GLN A 56 -2.45 11.42 -10.73
C GLN A 56 -2.20 10.83 -9.34
N ARG A 57 -2.74 11.44 -8.28
CA ARG A 57 -2.68 10.86 -6.92
C ARG A 57 -3.38 9.51 -6.89
N LEU A 58 -4.57 9.43 -7.51
CA LEU A 58 -5.33 8.19 -7.58
C LEU A 58 -4.67 7.14 -8.48
N GLU A 59 -4.10 7.54 -9.62
CA GLU A 59 -3.33 6.67 -10.50
C GLU A 59 -2.18 5.99 -9.75
N ARG A 60 -1.37 6.77 -9.03
CA ARG A 60 -0.26 6.25 -8.22
C ARG A 60 -0.76 5.29 -7.16
N LEU A 61 -1.78 5.64 -6.38
CA LEU A 61 -2.29 4.73 -5.35
C LEU A 61 -2.80 3.40 -5.92
N ARG A 62 -3.37 3.40 -7.13
CA ARG A 62 -3.76 2.17 -7.84
C ARG A 62 -2.55 1.38 -8.34
N GLU A 63 -1.51 2.04 -8.79
CA GLU A 63 -0.23 1.41 -9.13
C GLU A 63 0.40 0.72 -7.90
N ALA A 64 0.38 1.37 -6.72
CA ALA A 64 0.83 0.75 -5.47
C ALA A 64 0.04 -0.53 -5.16
N LEU A 65 -1.29 -0.51 -5.31
CA LEU A 65 -2.12 -1.70 -5.15
C LEU A 65 -1.76 -2.81 -6.15
N ALA A 66 -1.45 -2.46 -7.40
CA ALA A 66 -1.00 -3.43 -8.39
C ALA A 66 0.35 -4.07 -8.00
N VAL A 67 1.30 -3.26 -7.51
CA VAL A 67 2.59 -3.75 -6.99
C VAL A 67 2.37 -4.75 -5.83
N LEU A 68 1.47 -4.42 -4.90
CA LEU A 68 1.13 -5.33 -3.79
C LEU A 68 0.48 -6.63 -4.28
N ALA A 69 -0.45 -6.55 -5.23
CA ALA A 69 -1.10 -7.73 -5.80
C ALA A 69 -0.11 -8.64 -6.52
N ILE A 70 0.82 -8.08 -7.29
CA ILE A 70 1.89 -8.83 -7.97
C ILE A 70 2.83 -9.48 -6.94
N GLY A 71 3.21 -8.75 -5.89
CA GLY A 71 4.01 -9.29 -4.79
C GLY A 71 3.31 -10.47 -4.13
N LEU A 72 2.05 -10.29 -3.72
CA LEU A 72 1.21 -11.32 -3.11
C LEU A 72 1.10 -12.57 -3.97
N ALA A 73 0.89 -12.43 -5.28
CA ALA A 73 0.79 -13.56 -6.21
C ALA A 73 2.08 -14.41 -6.31
N ARG A 74 3.23 -13.87 -5.88
CA ARG A 74 4.55 -14.51 -5.98
C ARG A 74 5.07 -15.12 -4.68
N THR A 75 4.32 -15.00 -3.58
CA THR A 75 4.71 -15.48 -2.26
C THR A 75 3.59 -16.25 -1.56
N HIS A 76 3.97 -16.96 -0.50
CA HIS A 76 3.09 -17.69 0.39
C HIS A 76 3.53 -17.45 1.84
N GLY A 77 2.75 -17.95 2.81
CA GLY A 77 3.11 -17.82 4.22
C GLY A 77 2.99 -16.38 4.73
N ARG A 78 3.81 -16.00 5.71
CA ARG A 78 3.63 -14.74 6.46
C ARG A 78 3.84 -13.49 5.63
N LEU A 79 4.76 -13.50 4.66
CA LEU A 79 4.90 -12.38 3.73
C LEU A 79 3.62 -12.20 2.90
N ALA A 80 3.01 -13.30 2.42
CA ALA A 80 1.74 -13.23 1.73
C ALA A 80 0.61 -12.70 2.63
N TRP A 81 0.51 -13.17 3.88
CA TRP A 81 -0.47 -12.65 4.84
C TRP A 81 -0.31 -11.15 5.08
N PHE A 82 0.93 -10.70 5.27
CA PHE A 82 1.24 -9.28 5.45
C PHE A 82 0.84 -8.45 4.22
N LEU A 83 1.28 -8.85 3.02
CA LEU A 83 0.94 -8.14 1.77
C LEU A 83 -0.57 -8.14 1.48
N ALA A 84 -1.27 -9.24 1.78
CA ALA A 84 -2.72 -9.35 1.64
C ALA A 84 -3.45 -8.42 2.62
N GLY A 85 -3.03 -8.38 3.89
CA GLY A 85 -3.57 -7.46 4.88
C GLY A 85 -3.40 -6.00 4.45
N CYS A 86 -2.21 -5.63 3.97
CA CYS A 86 -1.96 -4.28 3.47
C CYS A 86 -2.80 -3.94 2.24
N SER A 87 -2.97 -4.90 1.31
CA SER A 87 -3.84 -4.73 0.14
C SER A 87 -5.30 -4.53 0.53
N ALA A 88 -5.77 -5.28 1.54
CA ALA A 88 -7.13 -5.15 2.05
C ALA A 88 -7.37 -3.78 2.71
N ALA A 89 -6.44 -3.31 3.53
CA ALA A 89 -6.51 -1.99 4.15
C ALA A 89 -6.54 -0.86 3.10
N LEU A 90 -5.79 -1.00 1.99
CA LEU A 90 -5.77 -0.03 0.89
C LEU A 90 -6.90 -0.20 -0.13
N SER A 91 -7.71 -1.27 -0.04
CA SER A 91 -8.78 -1.57 -1.00
C SER A 91 -9.82 -0.45 -1.21
N PRO A 92 -10.11 0.47 -0.26
CA PRO A 92 -11.01 1.59 -0.52
C PRO A 92 -10.58 2.46 -1.72
N VAL A 93 -9.27 2.57 -2.00
CA VAL A 93 -8.71 3.31 -3.15
C VAL A 93 -9.31 2.82 -4.48
N LEU A 94 -9.60 1.53 -4.61
CA LEU A 94 -10.18 0.96 -5.84
C LEU A 94 -11.56 1.54 -6.16
N HIS A 95 -12.28 2.00 -5.14
CA HIS A 95 -13.61 2.59 -5.26
C HIS A 95 -13.58 4.12 -5.37
N TRP A 96 -12.40 4.75 -5.43
CA TRP A 96 -12.33 6.20 -5.55
C TRP A 96 -12.50 6.65 -7.01
N ARG A 97 -13.03 7.85 -7.21
CA ARG A 97 -13.00 8.55 -8.49
C ARG A 97 -12.39 9.93 -8.31
N ALA A 98 -11.61 10.35 -9.29
CA ALA A 98 -10.96 11.67 -9.30
C ALA A 98 -11.83 12.76 -9.97
N LEU A 99 -12.95 12.39 -10.57
CA LEU A 99 -13.87 13.32 -11.22
C LEU A 99 -15.24 13.26 -10.54
N PRO A 100 -16.00 14.37 -10.51
CA PRO A 100 -17.39 14.37 -10.08
C PRO A 100 -18.21 13.36 -10.89
N ALA A 101 -19.25 12.80 -10.27
CA ALA A 101 -20.22 12.02 -11.02
C ALA A 101 -21.00 12.97 -11.96
N GLY A 102 -21.21 12.54 -13.20
CA GLY A 102 -22.31 13.08 -14.00
C GLY A 102 -23.65 12.49 -13.54
N ASP A 103 -24.69 12.59 -14.37
CA ASP A 103 -26.06 12.18 -14.02
C ASP A 103 -26.33 10.65 -14.06
N GLY A 104 -25.27 9.83 -14.13
CA GLY A 104 -25.36 8.38 -14.33
C GLY A 104 -24.91 7.54 -13.12
N PRO A 105 -25.13 6.21 -13.14
CA PRO A 105 -24.64 5.30 -12.11
C PRO A 105 -23.11 5.29 -12.07
N THR A 106 -22.54 5.27 -10.87
CA THR A 106 -21.09 5.49 -10.66
C THR A 106 -20.32 4.23 -10.26
N PHE A 107 -20.89 3.03 -10.46
CA PHE A 107 -20.30 1.75 -10.03
C PHE A 107 -19.83 1.75 -8.57
N ASN A 108 -20.64 2.34 -7.67
CA ASN A 108 -20.33 2.50 -6.25
C ASN A 108 -19.04 3.28 -5.95
N THR A 109 -18.55 4.07 -6.90
CA THR A 109 -17.38 4.92 -6.65
C THR A 109 -17.73 6.13 -5.78
N VAL A 110 -16.72 6.67 -5.10
CA VAL A 110 -16.83 7.86 -4.23
C VAL A 110 -15.72 8.85 -4.55
N VAL A 111 -15.97 10.15 -4.35
CA VAL A 111 -14.91 11.16 -4.41
C VAL A 111 -14.20 11.16 -3.05
N PRO A 112 -12.91 10.82 -2.98
CA PRO A 112 -12.17 10.83 -1.72
C PRO A 112 -11.93 12.26 -1.24
N THR A 113 -11.79 12.44 0.07
CA THR A 113 -11.31 13.71 0.62
C THR A 113 -9.80 13.85 0.43
N ALA A 114 -9.30 15.08 0.46
CA ALA A 114 -7.85 15.34 0.42
C ALA A 114 -7.09 14.60 1.55
N GLU A 115 -7.71 14.48 2.72
CA GLU A 115 -7.18 13.74 3.87
C GLU A 115 -7.09 12.23 3.59
N GLN A 116 -8.10 11.63 2.95
CA GLN A 116 -8.06 10.22 2.58
C GLN A 116 -6.91 9.91 1.61
N PHE A 117 -6.66 10.78 0.63
CA PHE A 117 -5.48 10.64 -0.23
C PHE A 117 -4.20 10.69 0.59
N THR A 118 -4.04 11.68 1.47
CA THR A 118 -2.84 11.83 2.31
C THR A 118 -2.60 10.60 3.18
N GLN A 119 -3.66 10.04 3.79
CA GLN A 119 -3.60 8.83 4.59
C GLN A 119 -3.14 7.63 3.77
N ALA A 120 -3.71 7.40 2.59
CA ALA A 120 -3.32 6.29 1.72
C ALA A 120 -1.87 6.43 1.24
N GLU A 121 -1.45 7.64 0.84
CA GLU A 121 -0.07 7.90 0.41
C GLU A 121 0.94 7.71 1.55
N GLU A 122 0.61 8.16 2.78
CA GLU A 122 1.44 7.94 3.96
C GLU A 122 1.54 6.45 4.30
N ALA A 123 0.43 5.73 4.22
CA ALA A 123 0.39 4.30 4.45
C ALA A 123 1.28 3.54 3.45
N VAL A 124 1.22 3.88 2.15
CA VAL A 124 2.11 3.32 1.12
C VAL A 124 3.57 3.62 1.41
N ARG A 125 3.92 4.86 1.80
CA ARG A 125 5.30 5.22 2.17
C ARG A 125 5.82 4.41 3.36
N ARG A 126 5.00 4.26 4.41
CA ARG A 126 5.36 3.47 5.61
C ARG A 126 5.56 2.01 5.27
N LEU A 127 4.69 1.45 4.42
CA LEU A 127 4.81 0.08 3.93
C LEU A 127 6.10 -0.13 3.12
N ALA A 128 6.41 0.78 2.19
CA ALA A 128 7.64 0.74 1.42
C ALA A 128 8.89 0.74 2.32
N SER A 129 8.92 1.63 3.32
CA SER A 129 10.01 1.70 4.31
C SER A 129 10.13 0.42 5.14
N MET A 130 9.00 -0.18 5.57
CA MET A 130 9.02 -1.45 6.29
C MET A 130 9.59 -2.58 5.43
N LEU A 131 9.08 -2.74 4.21
CA LEU A 131 9.54 -3.77 3.26
C LEU A 131 11.03 -3.60 2.92
N ALA A 132 11.50 -2.36 2.76
CA ALA A 132 12.91 -2.07 2.55
C ALA A 132 13.77 -2.54 3.73
N ARG A 133 13.36 -2.26 4.98
CA ARG A 133 14.09 -2.67 6.19
C ARG A 133 14.19 -4.19 6.33
N ILE A 134 13.10 -4.92 6.10
CA ILE A 134 13.10 -6.39 6.26
C ILE A 134 13.81 -7.12 5.12
N SER A 135 14.05 -6.42 3.99
CA SER A 135 14.78 -6.94 2.85
C SER A 135 16.30 -6.76 2.94
N ALA A 136 16.78 -5.99 3.91
CA ALA A 136 18.21 -5.83 4.20
C ALA A 136 18.78 -7.12 4.81
#